data_AF-A0A2L0A453-F1
#
_entry.id   AF-A0A2L0A453-F1
#
_cell.length_a   1.000
_cell.length_b   1.000
_cell.length_c   1.000
_cell.angle_alpha   90.00
_cell.angle_beta   90.00
_cell.angle_gamma   90.00
#
_symmetry.space_group_name_H-M   'P 1'
#
loop_
_entity.id
_entity.type
_entity.pdbx_description
1 polymer ?
#
loop_
_entity_poly.entity_id
_entity_poly.type
_entity_poly.pdbx_seq_one_letter_code
_entity_poly.pdbx_strand_id
1 'polypeptide(L)' 'HIACKFSEIKEKCDRRTGKTTEDAPKSIKSGDAAIVILVPTKPMCVESFSE' A
#
# COMPACT_ATOMS: atom_id res chain seq x y z
N HIS A 1 0.28 -2.63 -18.77
CA HIS A 1 1.05 -1.67 -17.94
C HIS A 1 0.22 -0.40 -17.79
N ILE A 2 -0.24 -0.07 -16.58
CA ILE A 2 -0.99 1.15 -16.26
C ILE A 2 -0.27 1.82 -15.08
N ALA A 3 -0.14 3.14 -15.11
CA ALA A 3 0.42 3.89 -13.99
C ALA A 3 -0.61 4.03 -12.87
N CYS A 4 -0.18 3.83 -11.62
CA CYS A 4 -0.98 4.07 -10.42
C CYS A 4 -0.33 5.17 -9.58
N LYS A 5 -1.14 6.05 -9.00
CA LYS A 5 -0.70 7.07 -8.05
C LYS A 5 -0.86 6.54 -6.62
N PHE A 6 0.12 6.82 -5.78
CA PHE A 6 0.01 6.63 -4.33
C PHE A 6 -0.89 7.74 -3.78
N SER A 7 -2.09 7.37 -3.33
CA SER A 7 -3.06 8.33 -2.78
C SER A 7 -2.78 8.58 -1.30
N GLU A 8 -2.68 7.52 -0.53
CA GLU A 8 -2.51 7.57 0.92
C GLU A 8 -1.71 6.36 1.40
N ILE A 9 -0.79 6.58 2.35
CA ILE A 9 -0.15 5.50 3.08
C ILE A 9 -0.95 5.32 4.36
N LYS A 10 -1.79 4.30 4.40
CA LYS A 10 -2.67 4.05 5.54
C LYS A 10 -1.85 3.66 6.76
N GLU A 11 -1.00 2.65 6.63
CA GLU A 11 -0.33 2.04 7.76
C GLU A 11 1.03 1.50 7.35
N LYS A 12 2.03 1.67 8.20
CA LYS A 12 3.29 0.92 8.11
C LYS A 12 3.13 -0.37 8.90
N CYS A 13 3.56 -1.50 8.33
CA CYS A 13 3.43 -2.81 8.94
C CYS A 13 4.75 -3.60 8.95
N ASP A 14 4.86 -4.51 9.90
CA ASP A 14 5.96 -5.46 9.95
C ASP A 14 5.80 -6.52 8.85
N ARG A 15 6.86 -6.71 8.06
CA ARG A 15 6.88 -7.59 6.88
C ARG A 15 6.60 -9.07 7.16
N ARG A 16 6.84 -9.55 8.38
CA ARG A 16 6.73 -10.97 8.73
C ARG A 16 5.41 -11.29 9.41
N THR A 17 4.92 -10.37 10.22
CA THR A 17 3.74 -10.58 11.07
C THR A 17 2.50 -9.87 10.55
N GLY A 18 2.64 -8.90 9.65
CA GLY A 18 1.54 -8.07 9.14
C GLY A 18 1.00 -7.09 10.16
N LYS A 19 1.58 -7.02 11.37
CA LYS A 19 1.12 -6.11 12.42
C LYS A 19 1.49 -4.67 12.10
N THR A 20 0.53 -3.77 12.33
CA THR A 20 0.72 -2.33 12.19
C THR A 20 1.74 -1.83 13.21
N THR A 21 2.73 -1.09 12.72
CA THR A 21 3.77 -0.45 13.53
C THR A 21 3.52 1.05 13.69
N GLU A 22 2.96 1.70 12.66
CA GLU A 22 2.66 3.13 12.65
C GLU A 22 1.41 3.37 11.79
N ASP A 23 0.49 4.20 12.29
CA ASP A 23 -0.73 4.63 11.60
C ASP A 23 -0.48 5.96 10.88
N ALA A 24 -0.95 6.08 9.64
CA ALA A 24 -0.77 7.20 8.72
C ALA A 24 0.67 7.77 8.66
N PRO A 25 1.69 6.94 8.33
CA PRO A 25 3.08 7.39 8.29
C PRO A 25 3.29 8.44 7.19
N LYS A 26 4.08 9.49 7.47
CA LYS A 26 4.36 10.57 6.51
C LYS A 26 5.16 10.12 5.28
N SER A 27 5.96 9.07 5.42
CA SER A 27 6.79 8.52 4.34
C SER A 27 7.19 7.08 4.64
N ILE A 28 7.51 6.32 3.59
CA ILE A 28 8.08 4.96 3.68
C ILE A 28 9.46 4.94 3.03
N LYS A 29 10.36 4.10 3.56
CA LYS A 29 11.72 3.93 3.06
C LYS A 29 11.90 2.57 2.41
N SER A 30 13.00 2.40 1.68
CA SER A 30 13.37 1.07 1.16
C SER A 30 13.55 0.10 2.34
N GLY A 31 12.91 -1.06 2.25
CA GLY A 31 12.90 -2.04 3.34
C GLY A 31 11.64 -2.01 4.22
N ASP A 32 10.74 -1.05 4.04
CA ASP A 32 9.48 -0.99 4.78
C ASP A 32 8.36 -1.80 4.10
N ALA A 33 7.40 -2.31 4.87
CA ALA A 33 6.10 -2.71 4.35
C ALA A 33 5.04 -1.74 4.85
N ALA A 34 4.04 -1.51 4.00
CA ALA A 34 2.95 -0.61 4.29
C ALA A 34 1.70 -1.01 3.50
N ILE A 35 0.54 -0.69 4.07
CA ILE A 35 -0.75 -0.71 3.39
C ILE A 35 -0.97 0.66 2.78
N VAL A 36 -1.18 0.68 1.46
CA VAL A 36 -1.27 1.90 0.66
C VAL A 36 -2.53 1.87 -0.19
N ILE A 37 -3.24 2.99 -0.26
CA ILE A 37 -4.30 3.19 -1.25
C ILE A 37 -3.67 3.66 -2.56
N LEU A 38 -3.82 2.84 -3.60
CA LEU A 38 -3.40 3.17 -4.95
C LEU A 38 -4.60 3.56 -5.81
N VAL A 39 -4.44 4.60 -6.62
CA VAL A 39 -5.47 5.04 -7.58
C VAL A 39 -4.92 4.87 -9.00
N PRO A 40 -5.55 4.04 -9.85
CA PRO A 40 -5.09 3.85 -11.21
C PRO A 40 -5.41 5.08 -12.08
N THR A 41 -4.51 5.41 -13.00
CA THR A 41 -4.68 6.55 -13.93
C THR A 41 -5.63 6.27 -15.10
N LYS A 42 -5.95 5.00 -15.33
CA LYS A 42 -6.90 4.50 -16.34
C LYS A 42 -7.75 3.39 -15.71
N PRO A 43 -8.96 3.11 -16.22
CA PRO A 43 -9.78 2.00 -15.72
C PRO A 43 -8.97 0.69 -15.67
N MET A 44 -9.01 0.02 -14.51
CA MET A 44 -8.27 -1.19 -14.21
C MET A 44 -9.17 -2.13 -13.42
N CYS A 45 -9.21 -3.41 -13.81
CA CYS A 45 -9.82 -4.46 -13.02
C CYS A 45 -8.73 -5.15 -12.18
N VAL A 46 -8.98 -5.33 -10.90
CA VAL A 46 -8.09 -6.03 -9.95
C VAL A 46 -8.93 -6.90 -9.04
N GLU A 47 -8.34 -7.99 -8.57
CA GLU A 47 -8.95 -8.92 -7.61
C GLU A 47 -8.15 -8.90 -6.31
N SER A 48 -8.76 -9.33 -5.20
CA SER A 48 -8.03 -9.52 -3.95
C SER A 48 -7.02 -10.66 -4.10
N PHE A 49 -5.88 -10.55 -3.40
CA PHE A 49 -4.86 -11.61 -3.44
C PHE A 49 -5.36 -12.90 -2.78
N SER A 50 -6.13 -12.77 -1.70
CA SER A 50 -6.90 -13.83 -1.06
C SER A 50 -8.36 -13.40 -1.04
N GLU A 51 -9.27 -14.33 -1.28
CA GLU A 51 -10.71 -14.16 -1.09
C GLU A 51 -11.05 -14.08 0.41
#